data_AF-A0A1Y1KFY3-F1
#
_entry.id   AF-A0A1Y1KFY3-F1
#
_cell.length_a   1.000
_cell.length_b   1.000
_cell.length_c   1.000
_cell.angle_alpha   90.00
_cell.angle_beta   90.00
_cell.angle_gamma   90.00
#
_symmetry.space_group_name_H-M   'P 1'
#
loop_
_entity.id
_entity.type
_entity.pdbx_description
1 polymer ?
#
loop_
_entity_poly.entity_id
_entity_poly.type
_entity_poly.pdbx_seq_one_letter_code
_entity_poly.pdbx_strand_id
1 'polypeptide(L)'
;ATEPTLDDINDRGIKTEIEHIQNTNNLEELRQGVLNSSFLHLAGIFHVKSFEEKNSIIKDAVKFYVIHRVRAAYDQLKDGLNILNFLNRGKEMPSDLKKLFCFEEVPLTAEFLKTFFVPVLNEVGSNKRAIENRLLAFWRDYLID
;
A
#
# COMPACT_ATOMS: atom_id res chain seq x y z
N ALA A 1 20.84 -0.27 -4.21
CA ALA A 1 19.38 -0.12 -4.18
C ALA A 1 18.79 -1.28 -4.94
N THR A 2 17.72 -1.91 -4.44
CA THR A 2 17.02 -2.99 -5.15
C THR A 2 16.51 -2.45 -6.48
N GLU A 3 16.79 -3.15 -7.59
CA GLU A 3 16.23 -2.78 -8.89
C GLU A 3 14.74 -3.15 -8.93
N PRO A 4 13.88 -2.27 -9.48
CA PRO A 4 12.46 -2.56 -9.57
C PRO A 4 12.22 -3.69 -10.57
N THR A 5 11.22 -4.51 -10.27
CA THR A 5 10.81 -5.67 -11.02
C THR A 5 9.38 -5.52 -11.51
N LEU A 6 8.94 -6.43 -12.38
CA LEU A 6 7.57 -6.44 -12.90
C LEU A 6 6.52 -6.61 -11.79
N ASP A 7 6.89 -7.19 -10.63
CA ASP A 7 6.00 -7.35 -9.49
C ASP A 7 5.76 -6.05 -8.71
N ASP A 8 6.62 -5.05 -8.90
CA ASP A 8 6.45 -3.71 -8.33
C ASP A 8 5.41 -2.85 -9.09
N ILE A 9 4.88 -3.37 -10.21
CA ILE A 9 3.83 -2.73 -11.00
C ILE A 9 2.46 -3.21 -10.48
N ASN A 10 1.74 -2.31 -9.82
CA ASN A 10 0.40 -2.58 -9.30
C ASN A 10 -0.72 -2.40 -10.34
N ASP A 11 -0.45 -1.72 -11.45
CA ASP A 11 -1.38 -1.57 -12.56
C ASP A 11 -1.38 -2.81 -13.46
N ARG A 12 -2.48 -3.55 -13.44
CA ARG A 12 -2.63 -4.79 -14.22
C ARG A 12 -2.57 -4.56 -15.73
N GLY A 13 -3.08 -3.43 -16.23
CA GLY A 13 -3.05 -3.12 -17.65
C GLY A 13 -1.63 -2.92 -18.14
N ILE A 14 -0.86 -2.11 -17.42
CA ILE A 14 0.55 -1.86 -17.74
C ILE A 14 1.39 -3.12 -17.57
N LYS A 15 1.12 -3.92 -16.53
CA LYS A 15 1.79 -5.23 -16.35
C LYS A 15 1.54 -6.14 -17.54
N THR A 16 0.29 -6.24 -18.01
CA THR A 16 -0.08 -7.04 -19.20
C THR A 16 0.62 -6.55 -20.47
N GLU A 17 0.73 -5.24 -20.68
CA GLU A 17 1.46 -4.68 -21.83
C GLU A 17 2.94 -5.07 -21.81
N ILE A 18 3.61 -5.02 -20.65
CA ILE A 18 5.02 -5.41 -20.52
C ILE A 18 5.20 -6.93 -20.65
N GLU A 19 4.28 -7.73 -20.11
CA GLU A 19 4.27 -9.19 -20.27
C GLU A 19 4.09 -9.59 -21.74
N HIS A 20 3.26 -8.87 -22.50
CA HIS A 20 3.14 -9.08 -23.94
C HIS A 20 4.49 -8.90 -24.64
N ILE A 21 5.24 -7.84 -24.32
CA ILE A 21 6.60 -7.62 -24.83
C ILE A 21 7.53 -8.75 -24.41
N GLN A 22 7.45 -9.21 -23.16
CA GLN A 22 8.25 -10.31 -22.63
C GLN A 22 8.00 -11.63 -23.35
N ASN A 23 6.81 -11.84 -23.90
CA ASN A 23 6.42 -13.07 -24.59
C ASN A 23 6.69 -13.07 -26.10
N THR A 24 7.16 -11.96 -26.68
CA THR A 24 7.54 -11.87 -28.10
C THR A 24 8.75 -12.77 -28.43
N ASN A 25 8.77 -13.39 -29.60
CA ASN A 25 9.79 -14.39 -29.95
C ASN A 25 10.73 -13.95 -31.08
N ASN A 26 10.42 -12.84 -31.74
CA ASN A 26 11.21 -12.30 -32.83
C ASN A 26 11.12 -10.77 -32.90
N LEU A 27 11.95 -10.18 -33.75
CA LEU A 27 12.07 -8.72 -33.89
C LEU A 27 10.78 -8.05 -34.39
N GLU A 28 10.04 -8.68 -35.29
CA GLU A 28 8.80 -8.11 -35.84
C GLU A 28 7.68 -8.09 -34.80
N GLU A 29 7.50 -9.18 -34.06
CA GLU A 29 6.58 -9.23 -32.91
C GLU A 29 6.95 -8.19 -31.84
N LEU A 30 8.24 -8.04 -31.55
CA LEU A 30 8.73 -7.05 -30.60
C LEU A 30 8.44 -5.61 -31.07
N ARG A 31 8.72 -5.30 -32.34
CA ARG A 31 8.42 -3.98 -32.94
C ARG A 31 6.93 -3.67 -32.89
N GLN A 32 6.09 -4.64 -33.28
CA GLN A 32 4.64 -4.47 -33.26
C GLN A 32 4.11 -4.31 -31.83
N GLY A 33 4.66 -5.07 -30.88
CA GLY A 33 4.34 -4.95 -29.47
C GLY A 33 4.66 -3.56 -28.91
N VAL A 34 5.85 -3.02 -29.23
CA VAL A 34 6.22 -1.64 -28.83
C VAL A 34 5.31 -0.62 -29.47
N LEU A 35 5.05 -0.72 -30.78
CA LEU A 35 4.18 0.20 -31.53
C LEU A 35 2.75 0.24 -30.98
N ASN A 36 2.24 -0.90 -30.50
CA ASN A 36 0.89 -1.01 -29.97
C ASN A 36 0.78 -0.60 -28.49
N SER A 37 1.89 -0.41 -27.78
CA SER A 37 1.89 -0.08 -26.37
C SER A 37 1.90 1.44 -26.17
N SER A 38 0.75 1.97 -25.74
CA SER A 38 0.64 3.37 -25.34
C SER A 38 1.53 3.69 -24.13
N PHE A 39 1.72 2.73 -23.23
CA PHE A 39 2.57 2.89 -22.06
C PHE A 39 4.05 3.01 -22.42
N LEU A 40 4.56 2.17 -23.32
CA LEU A 40 5.96 2.25 -23.76
C LEU A 40 6.26 3.57 -24.48
N HIS A 41 5.30 4.08 -25.26
CA HIS A 41 5.40 5.40 -25.86
C HIS A 41 5.51 6.52 -24.81
N LEU A 42 4.72 6.46 -23.72
CA LEU A 42 4.84 7.40 -22.60
C LEU A 42 6.20 7.29 -21.89
N ALA A 43 6.79 6.09 -21.87
CA ALA A 43 8.14 5.86 -21.36
C ALA A 43 9.26 6.35 -22.31
N GLY A 44 8.90 6.86 -23.51
CA GLY A 44 9.84 7.31 -24.52
C GLY A 44 10.41 6.19 -25.40
N ILE A 45 9.82 5.00 -25.35
CA ILE A 45 10.26 3.81 -26.08
C ILE A 45 9.39 3.64 -27.33
N PHE A 46 9.91 4.04 -28.49
CA PHE A 46 9.15 4.08 -29.74
C PHE A 46 9.67 3.15 -30.84
N HIS A 47 10.96 2.78 -30.78
CA HIS A 47 11.62 2.07 -31.87
C HIS A 47 12.56 1.00 -31.31
N VAL A 48 12.60 -0.14 -31.99
CA VAL A 48 13.46 -1.28 -31.65
C VAL A 48 14.33 -1.63 -32.85
N LYS A 49 15.64 -1.58 -32.69
CA LYS A 49 16.59 -1.85 -33.78
C LYS A 49 16.93 -3.34 -33.84
N SER A 50 17.06 -3.98 -32.69
CA SER A 50 17.43 -5.39 -32.60
C SER A 50 16.66 -6.14 -31.49
N PHE A 51 16.56 -7.47 -31.61
CA PHE A 51 15.77 -8.27 -30.66
C PHE A 51 16.46 -8.37 -29.29
N GLU A 52 17.77 -8.18 -29.26
CA GLU A 52 18.59 -8.16 -28.05
C GLU A 52 18.21 -7.01 -27.09
N GLU A 53 17.59 -5.93 -27.60
CA GLU A 53 17.12 -4.79 -26.80
C GLU A 53 15.93 -5.14 -25.91
N LYS A 54 15.25 -6.27 -26.14
CA LYS A 54 14.02 -6.69 -25.44
C LYS A 54 14.14 -6.58 -23.92
N ASN A 55 15.22 -7.13 -23.35
CA ASN A 55 15.40 -7.12 -21.90
C ASN A 55 15.66 -5.70 -21.36
N SER A 56 16.36 -4.85 -22.13
CA SER A 56 16.57 -3.45 -21.76
C SER A 56 15.25 -2.68 -21.79
N ILE A 57 14.44 -2.86 -22.85
CA ILE A 57 13.12 -2.24 -22.98
C ILE A 57 12.24 -2.56 -21.78
N ILE A 58 12.16 -3.84 -21.40
CA ILE A 58 11.36 -4.26 -20.23
C ILE A 58 11.90 -3.60 -18.95
N LYS A 59 13.23 -3.62 -18.75
CA LYS A 59 13.86 -3.00 -17.58
C LYS A 59 13.60 -1.49 -17.52
N ASP A 60 13.74 -0.78 -18.63
CA ASP A 60 13.54 0.66 -18.72
C ASP A 60 12.07 1.03 -18.54
N ALA A 61 11.15 0.23 -19.07
CA ALA A 61 9.71 0.38 -18.88
C ALA A 61 9.31 0.24 -17.39
N VAL A 62 9.81 -0.81 -16.72
CA VAL A 62 9.58 -1.02 -15.28
C VAL A 62 10.16 0.13 -14.46
N LYS A 63 11.39 0.55 -14.78
CA LYS A 63 12.05 1.67 -14.10
C LYS A 63 11.31 2.98 -14.31
N PHE A 64 10.79 3.22 -15.51
CA PHE A 64 9.96 4.38 -15.80
C PHE A 64 8.71 4.42 -14.94
N TYR A 65 8.00 3.29 -14.85
CA TYR A 65 6.79 3.17 -14.06
C TYR A 65 7.03 3.36 -12.56
N VAL A 66 8.01 2.65 -12.00
CA VAL A 66 8.20 2.60 -10.55
C VAL A 66 8.94 3.84 -10.04
N ILE A 67 9.88 4.37 -10.81
CA ILE A 67 10.81 5.41 -10.35
C ILE A 67 10.57 6.73 -11.06
N HIS A 68 10.67 6.77 -12.39
CA HIS A 68 10.80 8.04 -13.10
C HIS A 68 9.51 8.85 -13.13
N ARG A 69 8.34 8.21 -13.36
CA ARG A 69 7.06 8.95 -13.47
C ARG A 69 6.66 9.67 -12.17
N VAL A 70 7.07 9.13 -11.01
CA VAL A 70 6.74 9.69 -9.69
C VAL A 70 7.86 10.56 -9.13
N ARG A 71 8.97 10.71 -9.85
CA ARG A 71 10.19 11.32 -9.29
C ARG A 71 9.99 12.74 -8.81
N ALA A 72 9.31 13.57 -9.60
CA ALA A 72 9.04 14.97 -9.24
C ALA A 72 8.19 15.08 -7.97
N ALA A 73 7.10 14.30 -7.87
CA ALA A 73 6.25 14.27 -6.69
C ALA A 73 7.00 13.73 -5.45
N TYR A 74 7.83 12.69 -5.65
CA TYR A 74 8.68 12.14 -4.60
C TYR A 74 9.68 13.17 -4.07
N ASP A 75 10.38 13.89 -4.95
CA ASP A 75 11.36 14.90 -4.56
C ASP A 75 10.66 16.07 -3.82
N GLN A 76 9.49 16.52 -4.29
CA GLN A 76 8.69 17.54 -3.59
C GLN A 76 8.24 17.09 -2.20
N LEU A 77 7.76 15.84 -2.07
CA LEU A 77 7.39 15.27 -0.78
C LEU A 77 8.59 15.23 0.16
N LYS A 78 9.73 14.78 -0.35
CA LYS A 78 10.98 14.69 0.40
C LYS A 78 11.42 16.08 0.91
N ASP A 79 11.35 17.10 0.07
CA ASP A 79 11.68 18.48 0.44
C ASP A 79 10.72 19.00 1.52
N GLY A 80 9.42 18.78 1.36
CA GLY A 80 8.41 19.13 2.37
C GLY A 80 8.67 18.47 3.73
N LEU A 81 8.97 17.17 3.75
CA LEU A 81 9.30 16.45 4.99
C LEU A 81 10.63 16.93 5.62
N ASN A 82 11.57 17.44 4.83
CA ASN A 82 12.83 17.96 5.36
C ASN A 82 12.66 19.29 6.12
N ILE A 83 11.63 20.10 5.82
CA ILE A 83 11.41 21.41 6.47
C ILE A 83 11.34 21.27 7.99
N LEU A 84 10.73 20.20 8.51
CA LEU A 84 10.62 19.91 9.94
C LEU A 84 11.62 18.85 10.43
N ASN A 85 12.67 18.56 9.63
CA ASN A 85 13.59 17.44 9.86
C ASN A 85 12.88 16.07 10.02
N PHE A 86 11.65 15.98 9.52
CA PHE A 86 10.77 14.84 9.71
C PHE A 86 11.34 13.60 9.01
N LEU A 87 11.90 13.78 7.81
CA LEU A 87 12.49 12.69 7.03
C LEU A 87 13.64 11.99 7.78
N ASN A 88 14.50 12.74 8.47
CA ASN A 88 15.64 12.16 9.18
C ASN A 88 15.18 11.43 10.45
N ARG A 89 14.32 12.06 11.26
CA ARG A 89 13.71 11.40 12.42
C ARG A 89 12.92 10.16 12.02
N GLY A 90 12.24 10.24 10.88
CA GLY A 90 11.53 9.12 10.30
C GLY A 90 12.40 7.92 9.98
N LYS A 91 13.58 8.16 9.39
CA LYS A 91 14.55 7.10 9.10
C LYS A 91 15.13 6.46 10.36
N GLU A 92 15.24 7.21 11.45
CA GLU A 92 15.66 6.71 12.77
C GLU A 92 14.57 5.86 13.44
N MET A 93 13.29 6.14 13.16
CA MET A 93 12.13 5.52 13.82
C MET A 93 11.07 5.00 12.81
N PRO A 94 11.43 4.06 11.91
CA PRO A 94 10.54 3.60 10.85
C PRO A 94 9.28 2.86 11.36
N SER A 95 9.41 2.13 12.48
CA SER A 95 8.28 1.42 13.08
C SER A 95 7.21 2.40 13.60
N ASP A 96 7.61 3.48 14.27
CA ASP A 96 6.67 4.45 14.83
C ASP A 96 6.01 5.30 13.74
N LEU A 97 6.77 5.65 12.69
CA LEU A 97 6.21 6.25 11.48
C LEU A 97 5.12 5.39 10.85
N LYS A 98 5.36 4.08 10.77
CA LYS A 98 4.38 3.14 10.21
C LYS A 98 3.08 3.20 11.01
N LYS A 99 3.14 3.25 12.35
CA LYS A 99 1.94 3.40 13.19
C LYS A 99 1.20 4.72 12.96
N LEU A 100 1.95 5.79 12.67
CA LEU A 100 1.37 7.11 12.45
C LEU A 100 0.67 7.24 11.08
N PHE A 101 1.25 6.67 10.02
CA PHE A 101 0.79 6.89 8.64
C PHE A 101 0.12 5.68 7.99
N CYS A 102 0.43 4.47 8.43
CA CYS A 102 -0.17 3.26 7.89
C CYS A 102 -1.25 2.76 8.84
N PHE A 103 -2.27 2.13 8.25
CA PHE A 103 -3.23 1.40 9.04
C PHE A 103 -2.52 0.30 9.82
N GLU A 104 -2.70 0.31 11.14
CA GLU A 104 -2.38 -0.80 12.02
C GLU A 104 -3.72 -1.35 12.48
N GLU A 105 -3.94 -2.65 12.25
CA GLU A 105 -5.13 -3.31 12.74
C GLU A 105 -5.09 -3.28 14.27
N VAL A 106 -5.94 -2.45 14.87
CA VAL A 106 -6.11 -2.43 16.32
C VAL A 106 -7.12 -3.53 16.64
N PRO A 107 -6.68 -4.64 17.27
CA PRO A 107 -7.61 -5.71 17.62
C PRO A 107 -8.66 -5.15 18.59
N LEU A 108 -9.92 -5.51 18.35
CA LEU A 108 -11.00 -5.29 19.31
C LEU A 108 -10.75 -6.19 20.52
N THR A 109 -9.93 -5.72 21.46
CA THR A 109 -9.67 -6.45 22.71
C THR A 109 -10.84 -6.27 23.67
N ALA A 110 -11.00 -7.22 24.58
CA ALA A 110 -11.98 -7.08 25.64
C ALA A 110 -11.74 -5.82 26.50
N GLU A 111 -10.48 -5.45 26.72
CA GLU A 111 -10.12 -4.22 27.43
C GLU A 111 -10.58 -2.96 26.68
N PHE A 112 -10.43 -2.96 25.35
CA PHE A 112 -10.95 -1.88 24.52
C PHE A 112 -12.48 -1.83 24.56
N LEU A 113 -13.17 -2.97 24.46
CA LEU A 113 -14.63 -3.05 24.55
C LEU A 113 -15.17 -2.51 25.89
N LYS A 114 -14.49 -2.77 27.02
CA LYS A 114 -14.86 -2.20 28.33
C LYS A 114 -14.96 -0.68 28.32
N THR A 115 -14.16 0.01 27.49
CA THR A 115 -14.18 1.49 27.40
C THR A 115 -15.43 2.04 26.69
N PHE A 116 -16.13 1.23 25.88
CA PHE A 116 -17.32 1.66 25.13
C PHE A 116 -18.62 1.53 25.92
N PHE A 117 -18.67 0.67 26.92
CA PHE A 117 -19.90 0.38 27.64
C PHE A 117 -19.95 1.12 28.98
N VAL A 118 -20.68 2.22 29.00
CA VAL A 118 -21.11 2.87 30.26
C VAL A 118 -22.52 2.40 30.58
N PRO A 119 -22.72 1.57 31.62
CA PRO A 119 -24.03 1.04 31.92
C PRO A 119 -24.95 2.13 32.48
N VAL A 120 -26.14 2.26 31.89
CA VAL A 120 -27.20 3.12 32.41
C VAL A 120 -28.07 2.28 33.33
N LEU A 121 -28.01 2.56 34.63
CA LEU A 121 -28.64 1.74 35.66
C LEU A 121 -29.84 2.44 36.28
N ASN A 122 -30.92 1.69 36.52
CA ASN A 122 -32.10 2.18 37.24
C ASN A 122 -31.78 2.39 38.72
N GLU A 123 -32.55 3.16 39.47
CA GLU A 123 -32.24 3.48 40.88
C GLU A 123 -31.92 2.24 41.75
N VAL A 124 -31.02 2.45 42.74
CA VAL A 124 -30.63 1.42 43.70
C VAL A 124 -31.85 1.02 44.53
N GLY A 125 -32.11 -0.29 44.62
CA GLY A 125 -33.28 -0.83 45.34
C GLY A 125 -34.52 -1.06 44.46
N SER A 126 -34.50 -0.63 43.19
CA SER A 126 -35.57 -0.98 42.24
C SER A 126 -35.56 -2.49 41.92
N ASN A 127 -36.73 -3.03 41.58
CA ASN A 127 -36.87 -4.43 41.13
C ASN A 127 -36.00 -4.74 39.89
N LYS A 128 -35.65 -3.72 39.10
CA LYS A 128 -34.82 -3.85 37.90
C LYS A 128 -33.32 -3.89 38.22
N ARG A 129 -32.88 -3.22 39.29
CA ARG A 129 -31.45 -3.10 39.63
C ARG A 129 -30.78 -4.45 39.88
N ALA A 130 -31.48 -5.42 40.47
CA ALA A 130 -30.95 -6.76 40.72
C ALA A 130 -30.65 -7.51 39.40
N ILE A 131 -31.54 -7.36 38.41
CA ILE A 131 -31.40 -7.98 37.08
C ILE A 131 -30.24 -7.31 36.31
N GLU A 132 -30.15 -5.98 36.35
CA GLU A 132 -29.09 -5.22 35.70
C GLU A 132 -27.71 -5.58 36.24
N ASN A 133 -27.56 -5.69 37.57
CA ASN A 133 -26.30 -6.10 38.18
C ASN A 133 -25.87 -7.50 37.74
N ARG A 134 -26.83 -8.43 37.60
CA ARG A 134 -26.56 -9.78 37.10
C ARG A 134 -26.14 -9.77 35.63
N LEU A 135 -26.80 -8.95 34.79
CA LEU A 135 -26.42 -8.77 33.39
C LEU A 135 -24.99 -8.21 33.27
N LEU A 136 -24.62 -7.25 34.11
CA LEU A 136 -23.26 -6.70 34.15
C LEU A 136 -22.22 -7.75 34.56
N ALA A 137 -22.55 -8.65 35.48
CA ALA A 137 -21.66 -9.76 35.83
C ALA A 137 -21.42 -10.67 34.62
N PHE A 138 -22.48 -11.11 33.95
CA PHE A 138 -22.35 -11.93 32.73
C PHE A 138 -21.56 -11.23 31.62
N TRP A 139 -21.76 -9.92 31.43
CA TRP A 139 -20.98 -9.16 30.46
C TRP A 139 -19.51 -9.07 30.83
N ARG A 140 -19.18 -8.97 32.12
CA ARG A 140 -17.78 -8.97 32.59
C ARG A 140 -17.15 -10.35 32.40
N ASP A 141 -17.87 -11.42 32.70
CA ASP A 141 -17.41 -12.79 32.52
C ASP A 141 -17.11 -13.07 31.03
N TYR A 142 -18.02 -12.67 30.13
CA TYR A 142 -17.82 -12.76 28.68
C TYR A 142 -16.59 -11.99 28.17
N LEU A 143 -16.21 -10.89 28.81
CA LEU A 143 -15.03 -10.09 28.44
C LEU A 143 -13.72 -10.60 29.10
N ILE A 144 -13.77 -11.64 29.93
CA ILE A 144 -12.59 -12.27 30.54
C ILE A 144 -12.24 -13.58 29.82
N ASP A 145 -13.23 -14.29 29.29
CA ASP A 145 -13.09 -15.47 28.42
C ASP A 145 -12.56 -15.12 27.01
#